data_AF-A0A9W6J9T6-F1
#
_entry.id   AF-A0A9W6J9T6-F1
#
_cell.length_a   1.000
_cell.length_b   1.000
_cell.length_c   1.000
_cell.angle_alpha   90.00
_cell.angle_beta   90.00
_cell.angle_gamma   90.00
#
_symmetry.space_group_name_H-M   'P 1'
#
loop_
_entity.id
_entity.type
_entity.pdbx_description
1 polymer ?
#
loop_
_entity_poly.entity_id
_entity_poly.type
_entity_poly.pdbx_seq_one_letter_code
_entity_poly.pdbx_strand_id
1 'polypeptide(L)'
;MLKTTVTALCLLLGLVAAHAQESTGPSAAVAPPAPEGDTLPAPIACSFEKVFVCEASGCAPSQELGTIDLPARFLIHFGEQIIASTSDDDLPHISSIQSVIGDGDTLILDGNDNMSAWAIELSPSKSAATLTTLAGGKVLSAFGTCQPAP
;
A
#
# COMPACT_ATOMS: atom_id res chain seq x y z
N MET A 1 11.54 -24.10 -55.96
CA MET A 1 10.55 -23.47 -56.86
C MET A 1 9.66 -22.55 -56.03
N LEU A 2 9.47 -21.32 -56.54
CA LEU A 2 8.70 -20.19 -56.02
C LEU A 2 7.29 -20.54 -55.48
N LYS A 3 6.83 -19.83 -54.44
CA LYS A 3 5.84 -18.73 -54.60
C LYS A 3 5.60 -17.97 -53.28
N THR A 4 6.06 -16.72 -53.29
CA THR A 4 5.65 -15.58 -52.47
C THR A 4 4.22 -15.16 -52.81
N THR A 5 3.43 -14.74 -51.81
CA THR A 5 2.31 -13.81 -52.00
C THR A 5 2.24 -12.83 -50.82
N VAL A 6 2.52 -11.57 -51.15
CA VAL A 6 2.27 -10.34 -50.42
C VAL A 6 0.81 -9.95 -50.69
N THR A 7 0.05 -9.54 -49.66
CA THR A 7 -1.18 -8.78 -49.86
C THR A 7 -1.21 -7.59 -48.93
N ALA A 8 -1.31 -6.41 -49.56
CA ALA A 8 -1.23 -5.10 -48.98
C ALA A 8 -2.63 -4.55 -48.65
N LEU A 9 -2.66 -3.67 -47.63
CA LEU A 9 -3.30 -2.34 -47.62
C LEU A 9 -4.78 -2.22 -48.03
N CYS A 10 -5.64 -1.97 -47.04
CA CYS A 10 -6.81 -1.09 -47.21
C CYS A 10 -6.89 -0.11 -46.02
N LEU A 11 -6.56 1.16 -46.30
CA LEU A 11 -6.99 2.31 -45.50
C LEU A 11 -8.52 2.42 -45.57
N LEU A 12 -9.18 2.52 -44.43
CA LEU A 12 -10.52 3.09 -44.33
C LEU A 12 -10.48 4.23 -43.32
N LEU A 13 -10.40 5.44 -43.89
CA LEU A 13 -10.69 6.70 -43.23
C LEU A 13 -12.19 6.74 -42.90
N GLY A 14 -12.54 6.61 -41.63
CA GLY A 14 -13.87 6.89 -41.11
C GLY A 14 -13.82 8.13 -40.23
N LEU A 15 -14.11 9.30 -40.81
CA LEU A 15 -14.32 10.55 -40.10
C LEU A 15 -15.55 10.41 -39.20
N VAL A 16 -15.36 10.47 -37.88
CA VAL A 16 -16.46 10.73 -36.94
C VAL A 16 -16.35 12.18 -36.49
N ALA A 17 -17.44 12.91 -36.71
CA ALA A 17 -17.57 14.33 -36.50
C ALA A 17 -17.25 14.74 -35.05
N ALA A 18 -16.29 15.65 -34.91
CA ALA A 18 -16.07 16.40 -33.68
C ALA A 18 -17.29 17.30 -33.43
N HIS A 19 -18.00 17.08 -32.33
CA HIS A 19 -18.93 18.07 -31.78
C HIS A 19 -18.12 18.94 -30.82
N ALA A 20 -17.90 20.19 -31.23
CA ALA A 20 -17.47 21.25 -30.33
C ALA A 20 -18.67 21.60 -29.44
N GLN A 21 -18.57 21.33 -28.15
CA GLN A 21 -19.46 21.91 -27.15
C GLN A 21 -18.63 22.84 -26.27
N GLU A 22 -18.94 24.11 -26.41
CA GLU A 22 -18.33 25.24 -25.73
C GLU A 22 -18.96 25.42 -24.34
N SER A 23 -18.17 26.00 -23.43
CA SER A 23 -18.55 26.58 -22.14
C SER A 23 -18.70 25.64 -20.94
N THR A 24 -17.69 25.67 -20.06
CA THR A 24 -17.73 26.55 -18.86
C THR A 24 -16.31 26.65 -18.29
N GLY A 25 -15.97 27.81 -17.74
CA GLY A 25 -14.62 28.19 -17.30
C GLY A 25 -13.98 27.25 -16.27
N PRO A 26 -12.76 27.54 -15.80
CA PRO A 26 -12.11 26.72 -14.79
C PRO A 26 -13.00 26.66 -13.56
N SER A 27 -13.72 25.55 -13.40
CA SER A 27 -14.27 25.15 -12.12
C SER A 27 -13.05 24.89 -11.26
N ALA A 28 -12.62 25.92 -10.55
CA ALA A 28 -11.81 25.75 -9.36
C ALA A 28 -12.66 24.85 -8.46
N ALA A 29 -12.44 23.54 -8.56
CA ALA A 29 -12.82 22.62 -7.52
C ALA A 29 -12.16 23.19 -6.27
N VAL A 30 -12.96 23.85 -5.43
CA VAL A 30 -12.56 24.24 -4.10
C VAL A 30 -12.21 22.93 -3.43
N ALA A 31 -10.90 22.67 -3.30
CA ALA A 31 -10.43 21.57 -2.48
C ALA A 31 -11.14 21.69 -1.13
N PRO A 32 -11.68 20.59 -0.58
CA PRO A 32 -12.21 20.62 0.78
C PRO A 32 -11.17 21.30 1.68
N PRO A 33 -11.59 22.21 2.58
CA PRO A 33 -10.65 22.82 3.50
C PRO A 33 -9.86 21.70 4.18
N ALA A 34 -8.54 21.78 4.10
CA ALA A 34 -7.67 20.88 4.85
C ALA A 34 -8.10 20.99 6.32
N PRO A 35 -8.34 19.86 7.02
CA PRO A 35 -8.72 19.91 8.43
C PRO A 35 -7.71 20.78 9.20
N GLU A 36 -8.20 21.93 9.69
CA GLU A 36 -7.41 22.85 10.49
C GLU A 36 -7.29 22.25 11.89
N GLY A 37 -6.12 21.67 12.18
CA GLY A 37 -5.75 21.27 13.54
C GLY A 37 -5.06 19.92 13.71
N ASP A 38 -4.45 19.34 12.67
CA ASP A 38 -3.92 17.98 12.77
C ASP A 38 -2.42 17.99 13.09
N THR A 39 -2.09 17.92 14.38
CA THR A 39 -0.76 17.40 14.73
C THR A 39 -0.80 15.91 14.38
N LEU A 40 -0.19 15.54 13.25
CA LEU A 40 -0.07 14.14 12.85
C LEU A 40 0.51 13.33 14.02
N PRO A 41 0.06 12.06 14.22
CA PRO A 41 0.55 11.28 15.34
C PRO A 41 2.07 11.21 15.33
N ALA A 42 2.68 11.24 16.52
CA ALA A 42 4.11 11.02 16.65
C ALA A 42 4.48 9.66 16.03
N PRO A 43 5.72 9.48 15.55
CA PRO A 43 6.15 8.18 15.02
C PRO A 43 5.93 7.07 16.04
N ILE A 44 5.53 5.89 15.54
CA ILE A 44 5.31 4.70 16.36
C ILE A 44 6.19 3.56 15.88
N ALA A 45 6.71 2.79 16.84
CA ALA A 45 7.48 1.59 16.60
C ALA A 45 6.60 0.36 16.86
N CYS A 46 6.46 -0.49 15.84
CA CYS A 46 5.70 -1.72 15.88
C CYS A 46 6.64 -2.94 15.81
N SER A 47 6.29 -3.99 16.53
CA SER A 47 6.96 -5.29 16.53
C SER A 47 5.93 -6.38 16.26
N PHE A 48 6.09 -7.09 15.14
CA PHE A 48 5.25 -8.21 14.78
C PHE A 48 5.97 -9.51 15.15
N GLU A 49 5.33 -10.33 15.99
CA GLU A 49 5.95 -11.52 16.60
C GLU A 49 5.35 -12.83 16.09
N LYS A 50 4.19 -12.77 15.46
CA LYS A 50 3.48 -13.94 14.94
C LYS A 50 3.06 -13.66 13.52
N VAL A 51 3.46 -14.53 12.60
CA VAL A 51 3.06 -14.45 11.18
C VAL A 51 2.39 -15.74 10.77
N PHE A 52 1.38 -15.58 9.92
CA PHE A 52 0.72 -16.67 9.23
C PHE A 52 0.77 -16.42 7.73
N VAL A 53 1.11 -17.46 6.98
CA VAL A 53 0.98 -17.50 5.51
C VAL A 53 -0.37 -18.14 5.21
N CYS A 54 -1.24 -17.40 4.52
CA CYS A 54 -2.59 -17.79 4.21
C CYS A 54 -2.73 -18.15 2.73
N GLU A 55 -3.31 -19.32 2.48
CA GLU A 55 -3.68 -19.85 1.17
C GLU A 55 -5.14 -20.33 1.21
N ALA A 56 -5.70 -20.75 0.08
CA ALA A 56 -7.09 -21.21 0.02
C ALA A 56 -7.38 -22.41 0.95
N SER A 57 -6.36 -23.21 1.27
CA SER A 57 -6.45 -24.36 2.18
C SER A 57 -6.44 -23.98 3.66
N GLY A 58 -6.13 -22.72 4.00
CA GLY A 58 -6.01 -22.22 5.36
C GLY A 58 -4.73 -21.43 5.58
N CYS A 59 -4.43 -21.12 6.85
CA CYS A 59 -3.25 -20.37 7.24
C CYS A 59 -2.30 -21.23 8.08
N ALA A 60 -1.00 -21.17 7.79
CA ALA A 60 0.05 -21.86 8.52
C ALA A 60 1.00 -20.85 9.19
N PRO A 61 1.54 -21.13 10.39
CA PRO A 61 2.53 -20.27 11.02
C PRO A 61 3.79 -20.11 10.15
N SER A 62 4.42 -18.93 10.23
CA SER A 62 5.69 -18.60 9.59
C SER A 62 6.67 -18.00 10.60
N GLN A 63 7.96 -18.19 10.37
CA GLN A 63 9.05 -17.54 11.13
C GLN A 63 9.55 -16.24 10.48
N GLU A 64 9.00 -15.91 9.31
CA GLU A 64 9.36 -14.76 8.49
C GLU A 64 8.10 -14.02 8.00
N LEU A 65 8.23 -12.71 7.84
CA LEU A 65 7.31 -11.83 7.14
C LEU A 65 7.91 -11.47 5.78
N GLY A 66 7.61 -12.25 4.75
CA GLY A 66 8.28 -12.12 3.46
C GLY A 66 9.74 -12.53 3.61
N THR A 67 10.67 -11.57 3.52
CA THR A 67 12.11 -11.78 3.75
C THR A 67 12.58 -11.22 5.10
N ILE A 68 11.65 -10.81 5.99
CA ILE A 68 11.98 -10.20 7.28
C ILE A 68 11.83 -11.25 8.38
N ASP A 69 12.91 -11.56 9.10
CA ASP A 69 12.88 -12.44 10.27
C ASP A 69 12.04 -11.86 11.41
N LEU A 70 11.44 -12.74 12.23
CA LEU A 70 10.72 -12.34 13.43
C LEU A 70 11.65 -12.13 14.64
N PRO A 71 11.37 -11.12 15.50
CA PRO A 71 10.26 -10.17 15.39
C PRO A 71 10.52 -9.10 14.33
N ALA A 72 9.55 -8.90 13.43
CA ALA A 72 9.66 -7.94 12.36
C ALA A 72 9.37 -6.53 12.91
N ARG A 73 10.35 -5.63 12.82
CA ARG A 73 10.30 -4.29 13.42
C ARG A 73 10.02 -3.23 12.37
N PHE A 74 9.02 -2.41 12.65
CA PHE A 74 8.49 -1.41 11.73
C PHE A 74 8.44 -0.06 12.45
N LEU A 75 8.96 0.99 11.82
CA LEU A 75 8.76 2.37 12.23
C LEU A 75 7.73 3.01 11.29
N ILE A 76 6.64 3.52 11.84
CA ILE A 76 5.60 4.22 11.10
C ILE A 76 5.74 5.71 11.37
N HIS A 77 5.98 6.50 10.33
CA HIS A 77 6.16 7.94 10.43
C HIS A 77 5.04 8.66 9.67
N PHE A 78 3.98 9.05 10.39
CA PHE A 78 2.80 9.70 9.81
C PHE A 78 3.12 11.02 9.09
N GLY A 79 4.04 11.81 9.65
CA GLY A 79 4.49 13.09 9.06
C GLY A 79 5.12 12.97 7.68
N GLU A 80 5.90 11.91 7.46
CA GLU A 80 6.62 11.66 6.20
C GLU A 80 5.83 10.68 5.31
N GLN A 81 4.70 10.16 5.81
CA GLN A 81 3.90 9.13 5.15
C GLN A 81 4.74 7.92 4.71
N ILE A 82 5.59 7.41 5.61
CA ILE A 82 6.42 6.23 5.34
C ILE A 82 6.33 5.20 6.44
N ILE A 83 6.65 3.97 6.05
CA ILE A 83 6.97 2.85 6.92
C ILE A 83 8.39 2.42 6.61
N ALA A 84 9.22 2.27 7.65
CA ALA A 84 10.56 1.75 7.55
C ALA A 84 10.68 0.41 8.30
N SER A 85 11.37 -0.56 7.72
CA SER A 85 11.74 -1.83 8.34
C SER A 85 13.17 -2.22 7.94
N THR A 86 13.71 -3.27 8.55
CA THR A 86 15.00 -3.87 8.16
C THR A 86 14.77 -5.33 7.79
N SER A 87 15.27 -5.74 6.63
CA SER A 87 15.29 -7.12 6.16
C SER A 87 16.46 -7.92 6.73
N ASP A 88 16.47 -9.22 6.42
CA ASP A 88 17.49 -10.22 6.77
C ASP A 88 18.91 -9.89 6.27
N ASP A 89 19.03 -9.08 5.24
CA ASP A 89 20.29 -8.57 4.69
C ASP A 89 20.81 -7.29 5.36
N ASP A 90 20.22 -6.90 6.50
CA ASP A 90 20.45 -5.64 7.22
C ASP A 90 20.18 -4.38 6.36
N LEU A 91 19.51 -4.51 5.21
CA LEU A 91 19.14 -3.37 4.38
C LEU A 91 17.84 -2.72 4.88
N PRO A 92 17.78 -1.37 4.89
CA PRO A 92 16.55 -0.67 5.20
C PRO A 92 15.57 -0.81 4.04
N HIS A 93 14.35 -1.19 4.37
CA HIS A 93 13.23 -1.16 3.46
C HIS A 93 12.31 0.01 3.83
N ILE A 94 11.95 0.84 2.85
CA ILE A 94 11.05 1.98 3.04
C ILE A 94 9.90 1.86 2.05
N SER A 95 8.67 1.93 2.55
CA SER A 95 7.45 1.95 1.75
C SER A 95 6.59 3.16 2.09
N SER A 96 5.94 3.75 1.10
CA SER A 96 5.06 4.91 1.29
C SER A 96 3.69 4.49 1.79
N ILE A 97 3.18 5.21 2.80
CA ILE A 97 1.77 5.17 3.21
C ILE A 97 0.98 5.92 2.15
N GLN A 98 0.09 5.24 1.45
CA GLN A 98 -0.75 5.83 0.40
C GLN A 98 -2.04 6.40 0.98
N SER A 99 -2.54 5.80 2.06
CA SER A 99 -3.77 6.22 2.71
C SER A 99 -3.74 5.93 4.21
N VAL A 100 -4.41 6.81 4.95
CA VAL A 100 -4.67 6.70 6.39
C VAL A 100 -6.17 6.85 6.58
N ILE A 101 -6.82 5.78 7.01
CA ILE A 101 -8.27 5.70 7.21
C ILE A 101 -8.52 5.55 8.70
N GLY A 102 -9.28 6.47 9.28
CA GLY A 102 -9.65 6.42 10.70
C GLY A 102 -11.14 6.22 10.90
N ASP A 103 -11.52 5.33 11.81
CA ASP A 103 -12.88 5.20 12.36
C ASP A 103 -12.82 4.92 13.87
N GLY A 104 -13.27 5.89 14.67
CA GLY A 104 -13.18 5.84 16.12
C GLY A 104 -11.73 5.68 16.62
N ASP A 105 -11.45 4.55 17.26
CA ASP A 105 -10.13 4.20 17.80
C ASP A 105 -9.37 3.20 16.91
N THR A 106 -9.77 3.07 15.65
CA THR A 106 -9.10 2.22 14.66
C THR A 106 -8.48 3.11 13.59
N LEU A 107 -7.22 2.85 13.30
CA LEU A 107 -6.50 3.42 12.16
C LEU A 107 -6.09 2.27 11.23
N ILE A 108 -6.40 2.43 9.95
CA ILE A 108 -5.93 1.56 8.87
C ILE A 108 -4.97 2.38 8.02
N LEU A 109 -3.75 1.89 7.89
CA LEU A 109 -2.73 2.43 7.01
C LEU A 109 -2.58 1.47 5.85
N ASP A 110 -2.58 1.96 4.62
CA ASP A 110 -2.36 1.09 3.46
C ASP A 110 -1.34 1.70 2.50
N GLY A 111 -0.71 0.82 1.74
CA GLY A 111 0.29 1.20 0.76
C GLY A 111 0.75 0.02 -0.07
N ASN A 112 1.67 0.31 -0.97
CA ASN A 112 2.39 -0.69 -1.73
C ASN A 112 3.79 -0.21 -2.06
N ASP A 113 4.65 -1.17 -2.31
CA ASP A 113 5.84 -0.99 -3.12
C ASP A 113 5.64 -1.75 -4.45
N ASN A 114 6.59 -1.64 -5.36
CA ASN A 114 6.49 -2.26 -6.69
C ASN A 114 6.36 -3.80 -6.67
N MET A 115 6.51 -4.46 -5.52
CA MET A 115 6.48 -5.91 -5.38
C MET A 115 5.43 -6.42 -4.37
N SER A 116 4.98 -5.56 -3.45
CA SER A 116 4.10 -5.94 -2.34
C SER A 116 3.05 -4.88 -2.07
N ALA A 117 1.84 -5.31 -1.74
CA ALA A 117 0.81 -4.44 -1.16
C ALA A 117 0.65 -4.78 0.32
N TRP A 118 0.32 -3.79 1.16
CA TRP A 118 0.17 -4.00 2.58
C TRP A 118 -0.90 -3.08 3.18
N ALA A 119 -1.46 -3.53 4.31
CA ALA A 119 -2.33 -2.77 5.17
C ALA A 119 -2.00 -3.07 6.64
N ILE A 120 -1.86 -2.03 7.46
CA ILE A 120 -1.67 -2.12 8.91
C ILE A 120 -2.91 -1.55 9.60
N GLU A 121 -3.58 -2.38 10.37
CA GLU A 121 -4.59 -1.97 11.32
C GLU A 121 -3.96 -1.79 12.70
N LEU A 122 -4.21 -0.65 13.35
CA LEU A 122 -3.75 -0.35 14.69
C LEU A 122 -4.80 0.47 15.45
N SER A 123 -4.65 0.54 16.76
CA SER A 123 -5.49 1.36 17.63
C SER A 123 -4.62 2.36 18.39
N PRO A 124 -4.92 3.66 18.39
CA PRO A 124 -4.18 4.63 19.19
C PRO A 124 -4.27 4.35 20.70
N SER A 125 -5.38 3.80 21.18
CA SER A 125 -5.59 3.51 22.61
C SER A 125 -5.09 2.12 23.06
N LYS A 126 -4.77 1.22 22.12
CA LYS A 126 -4.32 -0.16 22.41
C LYS A 126 -3.00 -0.45 21.74
N SER A 127 -2.17 -1.28 22.36
CA SER A 127 -0.91 -1.66 21.74
C SER A 127 -1.08 -2.60 20.55
N ALA A 128 -2.21 -3.31 20.39
CA ALA A 128 -2.37 -4.32 19.35
C ALA A 128 -2.32 -3.74 17.93
N ALA A 129 -1.58 -4.42 17.05
CA ALA A 129 -1.53 -4.12 15.63
C ALA A 129 -1.56 -5.39 14.79
N THR A 130 -2.18 -5.29 13.62
CA THR A 130 -2.25 -6.34 12.62
C THR A 130 -1.75 -5.81 11.29
N LEU A 131 -0.81 -6.50 10.67
CA LEU A 131 -0.35 -6.22 9.32
C LEU A 131 -0.83 -7.35 8.40
N THR A 132 -1.44 -6.99 7.27
CA THR A 132 -1.69 -7.92 6.16
C THR A 132 -0.90 -7.46 4.96
N THR A 133 -0.16 -8.37 4.32
CA THR A 133 0.61 -8.05 3.11
C THR A 133 0.47 -9.15 2.07
N LEU A 134 0.51 -8.75 0.80
CA LEU A 134 0.66 -9.65 -0.32
C LEU A 134 2.11 -9.56 -0.80
N ALA A 135 2.88 -10.62 -0.62
CA ALA A 135 4.26 -10.71 -1.08
C ALA A 135 4.49 -12.08 -1.73
N GLY A 136 5.15 -12.09 -2.90
CA GLY A 136 5.48 -13.34 -3.61
C GLY A 136 4.26 -14.20 -3.98
N GLY A 137 3.08 -13.58 -4.17
CA GLY A 137 1.83 -14.29 -4.46
C GLY A 137 1.16 -14.96 -3.26
N LYS A 138 1.64 -14.70 -2.04
CA LYS A 138 1.07 -15.21 -0.79
C LYS A 138 0.49 -14.06 0.02
N VAL A 139 -0.57 -14.35 0.78
CA VAL A 139 -1.09 -13.43 1.80
C VAL A 139 -0.41 -13.76 3.12
N LEU A 140 0.22 -12.78 3.74
CA LEU A 140 0.78 -12.89 5.07
C LEU A 140 -0.02 -12.02 6.03
N SER A 141 -0.40 -12.57 7.18
CA SER A 141 -0.99 -11.84 8.29
C SER A 141 -0.07 -11.90 9.49
N ALA A 142 0.38 -10.74 9.94
CA ALA A 142 1.27 -10.57 11.07
C ALA A 142 0.55 -9.89 12.23
N PHE A 143 0.80 -10.35 13.45
CA PHE A 143 0.19 -9.84 14.67
C PHE A 143 1.28 -9.39 15.63
N GLY A 144 1.07 -8.21 16.22
CA GLY A 144 2.12 -7.54 16.97
C GLY A 144 1.60 -6.45 17.88
N THR A 145 2.54 -5.63 18.33
CA THR A 145 2.26 -4.46 19.16
C THR A 145 2.99 -3.22 18.68
N CYS A 146 2.36 -2.05 18.81
CA CYS A 146 2.95 -0.75 18.59
C CYS A 146 3.05 0.06 19.89
N GLN A 147 4.07 0.90 19.95
CA GLN A 147 4.31 1.86 21.02
C GLN A 147 4.90 3.16 20.43
N PRO A 148 4.86 4.29 21.16
CA PRO A 148 5.58 5.49 20.74
C PRO A 148 7.04 5.17 20.40
N ALA A 149 7.53 5.71 19.29
CA ALA A 149 8.93 5.55 18.93
C ALA A 149 9.83 6.31 19.93
N PRO A 150 11.02 5.76 20.28
CA PRO A 150 11.98 6.41 21.17
C PRO A 150 12.62 7.67 20.57
#